data_AF-A0A932TWS7-F1
#
_entry.id   AF-A0A932TWS7-F1
#
_cell.length_a   1.000
_cell.length_b   1.000
_cell.length_c   1.000
_cell.angle_alpha   90.00
_cell.angle_beta   90.00
_cell.angle_gamma   90.00
#
_symmetry.space_group_name_H-M   'P 1'
#
loop_
_entity.id
_entity.type
_entity.pdbx_description
1 polymer ?
#
loop_
_entity_poly.entity_id
_entity_poly.type
_entity_poly.pdbx_seq_one_letter_code
_entity_poly.pdbx_strand_id
1 'polypeptide(L)'
;MKRSRDRRIKESIAAYQVEPLLTKVTRQGQITLPSDVRRQLHIKEGDLMEVTIEGDRVVMMPKRLIDKSQAYFWTEGWQRGEREAEADIRAGRVKRFKSAEDLIADIES
;
A
#
# COMPACT_ATOMS: atom_id res chain seq x y z
N MET A 1 -2.39 -3.51 -28.42
CA MET A 1 -3.09 -3.63 -27.12
C MET A 1 -2.25 -3.27 -25.88
N LYS A 2 -1.02 -2.71 -26.01
CA LYS A 2 -0.19 -2.26 -24.86
C LYS A 2 -0.50 -0.84 -24.36
N ARG A 3 -1.14 0.02 -25.18
CA ARG A 3 -1.34 1.45 -24.90
C ARG A 3 -2.27 1.79 -23.72
N SER A 4 -3.09 0.86 -23.25
CA SER A 4 -4.11 1.13 -22.22
C SER A 4 -3.63 0.96 -20.78
N ARG A 5 -2.54 0.22 -20.53
CA ARG A 5 -1.99 0.06 -19.16
C ARG A 5 -1.07 1.21 -18.76
N ASP A 6 -0.25 1.69 -19.70
CA ASP A 6 0.64 2.85 -19.49
C ASP A 6 -0.11 4.13 -19.13
N ARG A 7 -1.30 4.33 -19.70
CA ARG A 7 -2.12 5.53 -19.44
C ARG A 7 -2.61 5.58 -17.99
N ARG A 8 -2.98 4.43 -17.43
CA ARG A 8 -3.48 4.31 -16.06
C ARG A 8 -2.37 4.53 -15.02
N ILE A 9 -1.12 4.18 -15.35
CA ILE A 9 0.07 4.46 -14.53
C ILE A 9 0.45 5.95 -14.61
N LYS A 10 0.38 6.56 -15.80
CA LYS A 10 0.63 8.01 -15.95
C LYS A 10 -0.42 8.86 -15.22
N GLU A 11 -1.68 8.47 -15.26
CA GLU A 11 -2.76 9.16 -14.54
C GLU A 11 -2.64 9.01 -13.02
N SER A 12 -2.13 7.87 -12.51
CA SER A 12 -1.87 7.72 -11.05
C SER A 12 -0.65 8.52 -10.57
N ILE A 13 0.35 8.76 -11.44
CA ILE A 13 1.51 9.62 -11.13
C ILE A 13 1.09 11.10 -11.11
N ALA A 14 0.16 11.52 -11.98
CA ALA A 14 -0.30 12.90 -12.06
C ALA A 14 -1.09 13.38 -10.83
N ALA A 15 -1.72 12.48 -10.07
CA ALA A 15 -2.48 12.83 -8.87
C ALA A 15 -1.62 13.26 -7.67
N TYR A 16 -0.29 13.11 -7.76
CA TYR A 16 0.68 13.43 -6.70
C TYR A 16 1.74 14.44 -7.14
N GLN A 17 1.39 15.39 -8.02
CA GLN A 17 2.32 16.47 -8.34
C GLN A 17 2.36 17.51 -7.21
N VAL A 18 3.26 17.29 -6.26
CA VAL A 18 3.87 18.40 -5.53
C VAL A 18 4.79 19.14 -6.50
N GLU A 19 4.73 20.47 -6.51
CA GLU A 19 5.73 21.29 -7.22
C GLU A 19 7.14 20.82 -6.85
N PRO A 20 8.09 20.78 -7.80
CA PRO A 20 9.42 20.25 -7.54
C PRO A 20 10.11 21.05 -6.43
N LEU A 21 10.31 20.41 -5.28
CA LEU A 21 11.00 20.98 -4.13
C LEU A 21 12.49 20.65 -4.22
N LEU A 22 13.33 21.68 -4.21
CA LEU A 22 14.77 21.51 -4.12
C LEU A 22 15.19 21.35 -2.65
N THR A 23 15.93 20.27 -2.38
CA THR A 23 16.60 20.07 -1.09
C THR A 23 18.10 19.94 -1.32
N LYS A 24 18.90 20.41 -0.36
CA LYS A 24 20.36 20.38 -0.45
C LYS A 24 20.89 19.12 0.24
N VAL A 25 21.85 18.46 -0.41
CA VAL A 25 22.65 17.41 0.24
C VAL A 25 23.57 18.07 1.26
N THR A 26 23.45 17.67 2.51
CA THR A 26 24.25 18.16 3.63
C THR A 26 25.43 17.21 3.90
N ARG A 27 26.02 17.26 5.10
CA ARG A 27 27.14 16.40 5.46
C ARG A 27 26.76 14.92 5.31
N GLN A 28 27.74 14.10 4.92
CA GLN A 28 27.59 12.64 4.84
C GLN A 28 26.44 12.18 3.92
N GLY A 29 26.04 13.00 2.94
CA GLY A 29 24.98 12.63 2.00
C GLY A 29 23.55 12.76 2.53
N GLN A 30 23.35 13.37 3.71
CA GLN A 30 22.02 13.52 4.29
C GLN A 30 21.19 14.57 3.55
N ILE A 31 19.94 14.24 3.24
CA ILE A 31 18.94 15.17 2.73
C ILE A 31 17.81 15.36 3.74
N THR A 32 17.30 16.57 3.85
CA THR A 32 16.07 16.83 4.61
C THR A 32 14.89 16.66 3.67
N LEU A 33 14.05 15.65 3.94
CA LEU A 33 12.76 15.51 3.26
C LEU A 33 11.87 16.71 3.62
N PRO A 34 11.33 17.47 2.66
CA PRO A 34 10.43 18.57 2.95
C PRO A 34 9.20 18.14 3.76
N SER A 35 8.67 19.03 4.61
CA SER A 35 7.53 18.74 5.51
C SER A 35 6.28 18.26 4.76
N ASP A 36 6.03 18.81 3.58
CA ASP A 36 4.87 18.44 2.75
C ASP A 36 4.97 17.01 2.23
N VAL A 37 6.16 16.60 1.77
CA VAL A 37 6.42 15.22 1.32
C VAL A 37 6.22 14.25 2.48
N ARG A 38 6.77 14.57 3.67
CA ARG A 38 6.59 13.73 4.87
C ARG A 38 5.12 13.59 5.25
N ARG A 39 4.34 14.68 5.22
CA ARG A 39 2.92 14.67 5.59
C ARG A 39 2.08 13.84 4.62
N GLN A 40 2.29 14.01 3.32
CA GLN A 40 1.54 13.30 2.29
C GLN A 40 1.84 11.79 2.27
N LEU A 41 3.09 11.41 2.52
CA LEU A 41 3.51 10.00 2.58
C LEU A 41 3.46 9.41 3.99
N HIS A 42 2.96 10.17 4.97
CA HIS A 42 2.88 9.79 6.38
C HIS A 42 4.21 9.28 6.98
N ILE A 43 5.34 9.84 6.52
CA ILE A 43 6.69 9.48 6.94
C ILE A 43 6.99 10.12 8.30
N LYS A 44 7.46 9.31 9.24
CA LYS A 44 7.86 9.72 10.59
C LYS A 44 9.32 9.39 10.86
N GLU A 45 9.86 9.97 11.93
CA GLU A 45 11.18 9.60 12.41
C GLU A 45 11.23 8.10 12.76
N GLY A 46 12.26 7.40 12.30
CA GLY A 46 12.43 5.97 12.47
C GLY A 46 11.81 5.10 11.36
N ASP A 47 11.03 5.66 10.44
CA ASP A 47 10.54 4.89 9.29
C ASP A 47 11.69 4.43 8.38
N LEU A 48 11.56 3.22 7.84
CA LEU A 48 12.53 2.69 6.88
C LEU A 48 12.24 3.23 5.49
N MET A 49 13.30 3.57 4.76
CA MET A 49 13.20 3.98 3.36
C MET A 49 14.00 2.99 2.51
N GLU A 50 13.32 2.39 1.53
CA GLU A 50 13.99 1.71 0.43
C GLU A 50 14.49 2.77 -0.55
N VAL A 51 15.75 2.65 -0.97
CA VAL A 51 16.39 3.57 -1.91
C VAL A 51 16.89 2.75 -3.10
N THR A 52 16.41 3.09 -4.30
CA THR A 52 16.80 2.45 -5.56
C THR A 52 17.26 3.48 -6.59
N ILE A 53 18.06 3.03 -7.56
CA ILE A 53 18.46 3.84 -8.71
C ILE A 53 17.68 3.34 -9.92
N GLU A 54 16.94 4.25 -10.56
CA GLU A 54 16.19 4.00 -11.80
C GLU A 54 16.67 4.95 -12.89
N GLY A 55 17.58 4.47 -13.75
CA GLY A 55 18.19 5.30 -14.78
C GLY A 55 19.01 6.44 -14.18
N ASP A 56 18.55 7.68 -14.40
CA ASP A 56 19.16 8.91 -13.90
C ASP A 56 18.53 9.43 -12.59
N ARG A 57 17.68 8.61 -11.93
CA ARG A 57 16.87 9.04 -10.79
C ARG A 57 17.12 8.16 -9.57
N VAL A 58 16.99 8.78 -8.40
CA VAL A 58 16.85 8.06 -7.13
C VAL A 58 15.36 7.95 -6.79
N VAL A 59 14.88 6.74 -6.55
CA VAL A 59 13.52 6.47 -6.08
C VAL A 59 13.59 6.08 -4.60
N MET A 60 12.78 6.74 -3.77
CA MET A 60 12.70 6.46 -2.34
C MET A 60 11.28 6.03 -1.98
N MET A 61 11.15 4.86 -1.36
CA MET A 61 9.86 4.31 -0.96
C MET A 61 9.83 4.01 0.54
N PRO A 62 8.89 4.58 1.32
CA PRO A 62 8.74 4.20 2.72
C PRO A 62 8.32 2.73 2.84
N LYS A 63 8.94 2.01 3.78
CA LYS A 63 8.67 0.61 4.11
C LYS A 63 8.32 0.49 5.57
N ARG A 64 7.59 -0.58 5.89
CA ARG A 64 7.32 -1.01 7.26
C ARG A 64 7.82 -2.42 7.46
N LEU A 65 8.40 -2.65 8.64
CA LEU A 65 8.68 -4.01 9.08
C LEU A 65 7.39 -4.64 9.56
N ILE A 66 7.22 -5.90 9.22
CA ILE A 66 6.16 -6.76 9.73
C ILE A 66 6.82 -7.92 10.47
N ASP A 67 6.30 -8.27 11.64
CA ASP A 67 6.77 -9.44 12.35
C ASP A 67 6.56 -10.69 11.50
N LYS A 68 7.50 -11.63 11.57
CA LYS A 68 7.41 -12.89 10.82
C LYS A 68 6.10 -13.65 11.09
N SER A 69 5.58 -13.55 12.32
CA SER A 69 4.30 -14.15 12.71
C SER A 69 3.08 -13.53 12.02
N GLN A 70 3.20 -12.31 11.47
CA GLN A 70 2.16 -11.59 10.73
C GLN A 70 2.42 -11.54 9.22
N ALA A 71 3.56 -12.06 8.76
CA ALA A 71 3.92 -12.07 7.35
C ALA A 71 2.96 -12.92 6.49
N TYR A 72 2.30 -13.92 7.08
CA TYR A 72 1.33 -14.78 6.38
C TYR A 72 0.17 -13.96 5.76
N PHE A 73 -0.27 -12.89 6.43
CA PHE A 73 -1.35 -12.03 5.95
C PHE A 73 -1.03 -11.39 4.60
N TRP A 74 0.26 -11.14 4.33
CA TRP A 74 0.75 -10.51 3.10
C TRP A 74 1.08 -11.50 1.99
N THR A 75 0.85 -12.79 2.19
CA THR A 75 1.04 -13.79 1.13
C THR A 75 0.02 -13.59 0.00
N GLU A 76 0.41 -13.89 -1.24
CA GLU A 76 -0.50 -13.73 -2.39
C GLU A 76 -1.80 -14.54 -2.24
N GLY A 77 -1.72 -15.71 -1.61
CA GLY A 77 -2.86 -16.56 -1.30
C GLY A 77 -3.85 -15.88 -0.37
N TRP A 78 -3.38 -15.39 0.78
CA TRP A 78 -4.22 -14.70 1.75
C TRP A 78 -4.83 -13.43 1.15
N GLN A 79 -4.00 -12.61 0.51
CA GLN A 79 -4.45 -11.35 -0.11
C GLN A 79 -5.49 -11.58 -1.23
N ARG A 80 -5.45 -12.72 -1.94
CA ARG A 80 -6.49 -13.07 -2.90
C ARG A 80 -7.81 -13.39 -2.19
N GLY A 81 -7.78 -14.19 -1.13
CA GLY A 81 -8.96 -14.49 -0.31
C GLY A 81 -9.60 -13.23 0.26
N GLU A 82 -8.80 -12.29 0.78
CA GLU A 82 -9.29 -10.99 1.26
C GLU A 82 -9.99 -10.18 0.14
N ARG A 83 -9.42 -10.16 -1.07
CA ARG A 83 -10.05 -9.47 -2.21
C ARG A 83 -11.36 -10.12 -2.64
N GLU A 84 -11.45 -11.44 -2.59
CA GLU A 84 -12.67 -12.19 -2.89
C GLU A 84 -13.74 -11.92 -1.83
N ALA A 85 -13.40 -12.02 -0.55
CA ALA A 85 -14.29 -11.72 0.57
C ALA A 85 -14.83 -10.27 0.51
N GLU A 86 -13.95 -9.30 0.25
CA GLU A 86 -14.34 -7.89 0.09
C GLU A 86 -15.24 -7.67 -1.15
N ALA A 87 -15.06 -8.46 -2.21
CA ALA A 87 -15.95 -8.44 -3.37
C ALA A 87 -17.32 -9.05 -3.05
N ASP A 88 -17.37 -10.10 -2.23
CA ASP A 88 -18.61 -10.73 -1.76
C ASP A 88 -19.39 -9.79 -0.83
N ILE A 89 -18.71 -9.13 0.13
CA ILE A 89 -19.30 -8.12 1.01
C ILE A 89 -19.93 -7.00 0.17
N ARG A 90 -19.19 -6.43 -0.78
CA ARG A 90 -19.71 -5.35 -1.64
C ARG A 90 -20.86 -5.78 -2.54
N ALA A 91 -20.87 -7.03 -2.99
CA ALA A 91 -21.95 -7.57 -3.79
C ALA A 91 -23.14 -8.06 -2.96
N GLY A 92 -23.06 -7.96 -1.62
CA GLY A 92 -24.10 -8.47 -0.73
C GLY A 92 -24.19 -10.00 -0.69
N ARG A 93 -23.17 -10.73 -1.17
CA ARG A 93 -23.05 -12.19 -1.08
C ARG A 93 -22.58 -12.62 0.31
N VAL A 94 -23.24 -12.07 1.33
CA VAL A 94 -22.94 -12.33 2.74
C VAL A 94 -24.22 -12.61 3.49
N LYS A 95 -24.15 -13.55 4.43
CA LYS A 95 -25.24 -13.85 5.35
C LYS A 95 -24.84 -13.36 6.74
N ARG A 96 -25.79 -12.73 7.44
CA ARG A 96 -25.60 -12.28 8.82
C ARG A 96 -26.42 -13.19 9.73
N PHE A 97 -25.81 -13.59 10.83
CA PHE A 97 -26.43 -14.41 11.87
C PHE A 97 -26.47 -13.61 13.16
N LYS A 98 -27.48 -13.87 14.00
CA LYS A 98 -27.62 -13.15 15.27
C LYS A 98 -26.75 -13.76 16.36
N SER A 99 -26.38 -15.03 16.21
CA SER A 99 -25.48 -15.74 17.12
C SER A 99 -24.60 -16.76 16.39
N ALA A 100 -23.63 -17.32 17.10
CA ALA A 100 -22.77 -18.38 16.56
C ALA A 100 -23.56 -19.69 16.36
N GLU A 101 -24.55 -19.97 17.21
CA GLU A 101 -25.43 -21.13 17.08
C GLU A 101 -26.25 -21.09 15.79
N ASP A 102 -26.79 -19.91 15.44
CA ASP A 102 -27.50 -19.69 14.16
C ASP A 102 -26.59 -19.94 12.95
N LEU A 103 -25.31 -19.56 13.05
CA LEU A 103 -24.31 -19.79 11.99
C LEU A 103 -23.98 -21.28 11.86
N ILE A 104 -23.75 -21.98 12.99
CA ILE A 104 -23.40 -23.40 12.99
C ILE A 104 -24.54 -24.22 12.40
N ALA A 105 -25.79 -23.95 12.80
CA ALA A 105 -26.97 -24.63 12.28
C ALA A 105 -27.12 -24.49 10.75
N ASP A 106 -26.64 -23.39 10.16
CA ASP A 106 -26.67 -23.15 8.71
C ASP A 106 -25.53 -23.83 7.94
N ILE A 107 -24.36 -23.98 8.56
CA ILE A 107 -23.21 -24.67 7.96
C ILE A 107 -23.44 -26.18 7.95
N GLU A 108 -24.08 -26.70 9.00
CA GLU A 108 -24.33 -28.14 9.19
C GLU A 108 -25.59 -28.64 8.47
N SER A 109 -26.40 -27.75 7.88
CA SER A 109 -27.60 -28.11 7.09
C SER A 109 -27.26 -28.52 5.66
#